data_AF-A0A2E7WY34-F1
#
_entry.id   AF-A0A2E7WY34-F1
#
_cell.length_a   1.000
_cell.length_b   1.000
_cell.length_c   1.000
_cell.angle_alpha   90.00
_cell.angle_beta   90.00
_cell.angle_gamma   90.00
#
_symmetry.space_group_name_H-M   'P 1'
#
loop_
_entity.id
_entity.type
_entity.pdbx_description
1 polymer ?
#
loop_
_entity_poly.entity_id
_entity_poly.type
_entity_poly.pdbx_seq_one_letter_code
_entity_poly.pdbx_strand_id
1 'polypeptide(L)'
;MNSKVGLAMTLVSLILIAPVSAHEPKEYTILLKEDSITPNGVSPGILVSSDSLFFYNVDGRENVTHRILVDVEGDDIFDGVDDIATPWLSSNCDLDESGEKIDPSCEVTTLLLLGPSNGLLPSNISMKHQIDVNGSMQESYFFVSFSEDNHISGQELPVGGDEEVRGETNDESLLRFVLLMSLVGIVFLLPKLLSSQV
;
A
#
# COMPACT_ATOMS: atom_id res chain seq x y z
N MET A 1 -18.95 -36.11 -25.53
CA MET A 1 -18.39 -35.34 -24.41
C MET A 1 -19.55 -34.88 -23.54
N ASN A 2 -19.67 -35.38 -22.30
CA ASN A 2 -20.82 -35.05 -21.46
C ASN A 2 -20.80 -33.55 -21.14
N SER A 3 -21.95 -32.87 -21.28
CA SER A 3 -22.09 -31.41 -21.02
C SER A 3 -21.53 -30.99 -19.66
N LYS A 4 -21.66 -31.86 -18.64
CA LYS A 4 -21.07 -31.66 -17.30
C LYS A 4 -19.53 -31.69 -17.28
N VAL A 5 -18.90 -32.50 -18.14
CA VAL A 5 -17.44 -32.57 -18.29
C VAL A 5 -16.92 -31.34 -19.03
N GLY A 6 -17.67 -30.84 -20.02
CA GLY A 6 -17.35 -29.58 -20.69
C GLY A 6 -17.41 -28.39 -19.74
N LEU A 7 -18.47 -28.30 -18.93
CA LEU A 7 -18.65 -27.22 -17.93
C LEU A 7 -17.57 -27.24 -16.84
N ALA A 8 -17.22 -28.43 -16.34
CA ALA A 8 -16.17 -28.58 -15.33
C ALA A 8 -14.79 -28.17 -15.89
N MET A 9 -14.50 -28.53 -17.14
CA MET A 9 -13.23 -28.18 -17.78
C MET A 9 -13.12 -26.67 -18.06
N THR A 10 -14.22 -26.00 -18.45
CA THR A 10 -14.26 -24.53 -18.55
C THR A 10 -14.09 -23.84 -17.21
N LEU A 11 -14.69 -24.37 -16.13
CA LEU A 11 -14.59 -23.78 -14.79
C LEU A 11 -13.18 -23.92 -14.20
N VAL A 12 -12.53 -25.07 -14.40
CA VAL A 12 -11.13 -25.28 -14.00
C VAL A 12 -10.18 -24.38 -14.81
N SER A 13 -10.46 -24.18 -16.10
CA SER A 13 -9.68 -23.26 -16.95
C SER A 13 -9.85 -21.79 -16.54
N LEU A 14 -10.99 -21.42 -15.92
CA LEU A 14 -11.21 -20.10 -15.32
C LEU A 14 -10.51 -19.91 -13.98
N ILE A 15 -10.00 -20.97 -13.33
CA ILE A 15 -9.27 -20.86 -12.06
C ILE A 15 -7.75 -20.74 -12.31
N LEU A 16 -7.27 -21.08 -13.50
CA LEU A 16 -5.88 -20.91 -13.95
C LEU A 16 -5.53 -19.46 -14.35
N ILE A 17 -6.27 -18.47 -13.84
CA ILE A 17 -5.93 -17.05 -14.03
C ILE A 17 -4.56 -16.83 -13.41
N ALA A 18 -3.64 -16.27 -14.20
CA ALA A 18 -2.26 -16.02 -13.80
C ALA A 18 -2.18 -15.30 -12.44
N PRO A 19 -1.11 -15.50 -11.65
CA PRO A 19 -0.90 -14.70 -10.45
C PRO A 19 -0.85 -13.22 -10.87
N VAL A 20 -1.84 -12.45 -10.44
CA VAL A 20 -1.78 -11.00 -10.51
C VAL A 20 -0.88 -10.55 -9.37
N SER A 21 0.31 -10.06 -9.70
CA SER A 21 1.18 -9.41 -8.73
C SER A 21 0.62 -8.02 -8.48
N ALA A 22 -0.17 -7.87 -7.43
CA ALA A 22 -0.55 -6.55 -6.92
C ALA A 22 0.63 -5.90 -6.20
N HIS A 23 0.70 -4.58 -6.22
CA HIS A 23 1.63 -3.83 -5.39
C HIS A 23 1.24 -4.08 -3.93
N GLU A 24 2.20 -4.43 -3.08
CA GLU A 24 1.96 -4.51 -1.64
C GLU A 24 1.86 -3.07 -1.10
N PRO A 25 0.71 -2.64 -0.55
CA PRO A 25 0.54 -1.28 -0.04
C PRO A 25 1.63 -0.90 0.95
N LYS A 26 2.22 0.30 0.80
CA LYS A 26 3.29 0.79 1.67
C LYS A 26 2.84 2.00 2.47
N GLU A 27 3.44 2.14 3.65
CA GLU A 27 3.35 3.35 4.46
C GLU A 27 4.66 4.16 4.32
N TYR A 28 4.55 5.36 3.76
CA TYR A 28 5.69 6.25 3.56
C TYR A 28 5.74 7.29 4.69
N THR A 29 6.75 7.16 5.55
CA THR A 29 6.87 8.02 6.74
C THR A 29 7.33 9.43 6.40
N ILE A 30 6.60 10.42 6.94
CA ILE A 30 6.96 11.84 6.93
C ILE A 30 6.99 12.32 8.38
N LEU A 31 8.18 12.74 8.82
CA LEU A 31 8.40 13.25 10.18
C LEU A 31 8.08 14.74 10.22
N LEU A 32 7.21 15.14 11.15
CA LEU A 32 6.91 16.54 11.44
C LEU A 32 7.84 16.98 12.56
N LYS A 33 8.79 17.86 12.23
CA LYS A 33 9.81 18.38 13.15
C LYS A 33 9.50 19.83 13.50
N GLU A 34 10.33 20.37 14.38
CA GLU A 34 10.28 21.73 14.90
C GLU A 34 9.91 22.81 13.87
N ASP A 35 10.72 22.91 12.81
CA ASP A 35 10.58 23.98 11.79
C ASP A 35 10.45 23.43 10.37
N SER A 36 10.30 22.11 10.21
CA SER A 36 10.29 21.47 8.88
C SER A 36 9.68 20.07 8.91
N ILE A 37 9.50 19.50 7.72
CA ILE A 37 9.15 18.09 7.53
C ILE A 37 10.33 17.32 6.94
N THR A 38 10.36 16.01 7.17
CA THR A 38 11.35 15.13 6.54
C THR A 38 10.72 13.82 6.08
N PRO A 39 10.82 13.48 4.78
CA PRO A 39 11.33 14.32 3.70
C PRO A 39 10.43 15.53 3.42
N ASN A 40 10.96 16.54 2.73
CA ASN A 40 10.15 17.66 2.23
C ASN A 40 9.51 17.26 0.89
N GLY A 41 8.35 16.63 0.99
CA GLY A 41 7.65 16.07 -0.16
C GLY A 41 8.21 14.74 -0.66
N VAL A 42 7.55 14.24 -1.70
CA VAL A 42 7.84 12.93 -2.30
C VAL A 42 7.83 13.09 -3.82
N SER A 43 8.93 12.71 -4.45
CA SER A 43 9.08 12.77 -5.91
C SER A 43 8.30 11.65 -6.62
N PRO A 44 7.90 11.85 -7.90
CA PRO A 44 7.26 10.80 -8.70
C PRO A 44 8.05 9.49 -8.75
N GLY A 45 7.33 8.37 -8.84
CA GLY A 45 7.92 7.03 -8.95
C GLY A 45 8.25 6.36 -7.62
N ILE A 46 8.02 7.03 -6.50
CA ILE A 46 8.18 6.46 -5.14
C ILE A 46 6.87 5.83 -4.66
N LEU A 47 5.75 6.53 -4.85
CA LEU A 47 4.44 6.14 -4.37
C LEU A 47 3.50 5.81 -5.53
N VAL A 48 2.63 4.83 -5.31
CA VAL A 48 1.54 4.45 -6.20
C VAL A 48 0.20 4.51 -5.49
N SER A 49 -0.89 4.40 -6.24
CA SER A 49 -2.23 4.28 -5.66
C SER A 49 -2.28 3.09 -4.71
N SER A 50 -3.01 3.22 -3.60
CA SER A 50 -3.07 2.30 -2.45
C SER A 50 -1.95 2.44 -1.42
N ASP A 51 -0.88 3.21 -1.69
CA ASP A 51 0.07 3.61 -0.65
C ASP A 51 -0.54 4.61 0.32
N SER A 52 0.06 4.75 1.49
CA SER A 52 -0.35 5.71 2.49
C SER A 52 0.83 6.58 2.93
N LEU A 53 0.55 7.84 3.26
CA LEU A 53 1.50 8.70 3.97
C LEU A 53 1.30 8.50 5.47
N PHE A 54 2.38 8.22 6.18
CA PHE A 54 2.39 8.11 7.63
C PHE A 54 3.05 9.34 8.23
N PHE A 55 2.24 10.28 8.72
CA PHE A 55 2.74 11.48 9.37
C PHE A 55 2.98 11.20 10.85
N TYR A 56 4.17 11.55 11.36
CA TYR A 56 4.53 11.35 12.76
C TYR A 56 5.10 12.66 13.33
N ASN A 57 4.44 13.20 14.35
CA ASN A 57 4.97 14.32 15.12
C ASN A 57 6.14 13.87 16.01
N VAL A 58 7.32 14.39 15.71
CA VAL A 58 8.55 14.19 16.48
C VAL A 58 9.12 15.50 17.04
N ASP A 59 8.33 16.59 17.00
CA ASP A 59 8.65 17.84 17.68
C ASP A 59 8.57 17.62 19.20
N GLY A 60 9.68 17.89 19.91
CA GLY A 60 9.77 17.70 21.36
C GLY A 60 9.33 18.91 22.17
N ARG A 61 8.93 20.02 21.54
CA ARG A 61 8.48 21.23 22.23
C ARG A 61 7.13 21.03 22.90
N GLU A 62 6.93 21.70 24.03
CA GLU A 62 5.65 21.71 24.73
C GLU A 62 4.64 22.62 24.02
N ASN A 63 3.35 22.22 24.05
CA ASN A 63 2.24 22.98 23.47
C ASN A 63 2.43 23.32 21.98
N VAL A 64 3.10 22.44 21.26
CA VAL A 64 3.22 22.50 19.80
C VAL A 64 2.47 21.34 19.19
N THR A 65 1.59 21.65 18.24
CA THR A 65 0.86 20.65 17.46
C THR A 65 1.04 20.90 15.97
N HIS A 66 0.99 19.83 15.19
CA HIS A 66 1.15 19.91 13.74
C HIS A 66 -0.05 19.31 13.02
N ARG A 67 -0.36 19.83 11.84
CA ARG A 67 -1.42 19.29 10.97
C ARG A 67 -1.01 19.40 9.51
N ILE A 68 -1.51 18.49 8.69
CA ILE A 68 -1.39 18.55 7.23
C ILE A 68 -2.76 18.87 6.64
N LEU A 69 -2.78 19.85 5.75
CA LEU A 69 -3.90 20.11 4.85
C LEU A 69 -3.52 19.64 3.45
N VAL A 70 -4.48 19.07 2.75
CA VAL A 70 -4.32 18.54 1.39
C VAL A 70 -5.29 19.25 0.49
N ASP A 71 -4.76 19.94 -0.51
CA ASP A 71 -5.53 20.55 -1.59
C ASP A 71 -5.84 19.45 -2.62
N VAL A 72 -7.07 18.94 -2.56
CA VAL A 72 -7.50 17.78 -3.35
C VAL A 72 -7.81 18.18 -4.79
N GLU A 73 -8.32 19.40 -5.00
CA GLU A 73 -8.75 19.91 -6.30
C GLU A 73 -7.64 20.66 -7.07
N GLY A 74 -6.56 21.04 -6.38
CA GLY A 74 -5.37 21.68 -6.94
C GLY A 74 -5.57 23.16 -7.25
N ASP A 75 -6.42 23.85 -6.49
CA ASP A 75 -6.75 25.27 -6.70
C ASP A 75 -6.04 26.24 -5.73
N ASP A 76 -5.10 25.70 -4.93
CA ASP A 76 -4.35 26.39 -3.87
C ASP A 76 -5.22 26.89 -2.68
N ILE A 77 -6.48 26.43 -2.59
CA ILE A 77 -7.34 26.55 -1.42
C ILE A 77 -7.24 25.22 -0.63
N PHE A 78 -7.20 25.30 0.70
CA PHE A 78 -6.93 24.14 1.57
C PHE A 78 -8.04 23.90 2.61
N ASP A 79 -9.11 24.69 2.54
CA ASP A 79 -10.30 24.62 3.38
C ASP A 79 -11.57 24.49 2.53
N GLY A 80 -11.43 24.02 1.29
CA GLY A 80 -12.49 23.60 0.41
C GLY A 80 -13.29 22.42 0.95
N VAL A 81 -14.44 22.16 0.33
CA VAL A 81 -15.37 21.10 0.79
C VAL A 81 -14.83 19.69 0.57
N ASP A 82 -13.97 19.52 -0.43
CA ASP A 82 -13.36 18.25 -0.80
C ASP A 82 -11.92 18.11 -0.28
N ASP A 83 -11.38 19.16 0.37
CA ASP A 83 -10.05 19.15 0.95
C ASP A 83 -9.97 18.31 2.22
N ILE A 84 -8.76 17.84 2.52
CA ILE A 84 -8.52 16.99 3.68
C ILE A 84 -7.70 17.75 4.71
N ALA A 85 -8.23 17.82 5.94
CA ALA A 85 -7.48 18.21 7.11
C ALA A 85 -7.21 16.99 7.98
N THR A 86 -5.94 16.68 8.23
CA THR A 86 -5.61 15.65 9.23
C THR A 86 -5.98 16.11 10.64
N PRO A 87 -6.05 15.22 11.64
CA PRO A 87 -6.07 15.64 13.03
C PRO A 87 -4.85 16.49 13.38
N TRP A 88 -4.98 17.28 14.45
CA TRP A 88 -3.84 17.92 15.10
C TRP A 88 -3.02 16.86 15.83
N LEU A 89 -1.73 16.78 15.51
CA LEU A 89 -0.80 15.81 16.08
C LEU A 89 0.01 16.46 17.19
N SER A 90 -0.08 15.92 18.39
CA SER A 90 0.72 16.31 19.56
C SER A 90 2.01 15.49 19.64
N SER A 91 3.00 15.97 20.38
CA SER A 91 4.29 15.29 20.53
C SER A 91 4.20 14.00 21.34
N ASN A 92 3.25 13.95 22.27
CA ASN A 92 2.87 12.80 23.06
C ASN A 92 1.40 12.90 23.47
N CYS A 93 0.85 11.79 23.96
CA CYS A 93 -0.46 11.75 24.59
C CYS A 93 -0.33 11.11 25.96
N ASP A 94 -0.83 11.78 26.99
CA ASP A 94 -0.84 11.24 28.34
C ASP A 94 -1.73 9.99 28.42
N LEU A 95 -1.27 9.01 29.18
CA LEU A 95 -2.00 7.76 29.44
C LEU A 95 -2.47 7.72 30.89
N ASP A 96 -3.63 7.12 31.12
CA ASP A 96 -4.16 6.87 32.45
C ASP A 96 -3.52 5.63 33.12
N GLU A 97 -3.99 5.28 34.32
CA GLU A 97 -3.49 4.12 35.06
C GLU A 97 -3.74 2.77 34.38
N SER A 98 -4.66 2.72 33.41
CA SER A 98 -4.99 1.54 32.62
C SER A 98 -4.20 1.45 31.30
N GLY A 99 -3.46 2.51 30.95
CA GLY A 99 -2.70 2.62 29.71
C GLY A 99 -3.53 3.15 28.53
N GLU A 100 -4.74 3.65 28.79
CA GLU A 100 -5.58 4.31 27.79
C GLU A 100 -5.25 5.80 27.71
N LYS A 101 -5.46 6.44 26.55
CA LYS A 101 -5.24 7.88 26.38
C LYS A 101 -6.19 8.66 27.29
N ILE A 102 -5.67 9.60 28.08
CA ILE A 102 -6.50 10.51 28.89
C ILE A 102 -7.37 11.39 27.97
N ASP A 103 -6.77 11.89 26.89
CA ASP A 103 -7.48 12.57 25.81
C ASP A 103 -7.62 11.61 24.61
N PRO A 104 -8.84 11.11 24.32
CA PRO A 104 -9.07 10.21 23.20
C PRO A 104 -8.87 10.88 21.83
N SER A 105 -8.89 12.21 21.76
CA SER A 105 -8.65 12.97 20.52
C SER A 105 -7.18 13.28 20.29
N CYS A 106 -6.32 13.07 21.29
CA CYS A 106 -4.89 13.25 21.15
C CYS A 106 -4.32 12.18 20.22
N GLU A 107 -3.70 12.61 19.13
CA GLU A 107 -2.97 11.74 18.21
C GLU A 107 -1.52 12.19 18.09
N VAL A 108 -0.61 11.24 17.93
CA VAL A 108 0.81 11.52 17.66
C VAL A 108 1.15 11.25 16.19
N THR A 109 0.33 10.40 15.55
CA THR A 109 0.52 9.93 14.18
C THR A 109 -0.80 9.91 13.43
N THR A 110 -0.76 10.00 12.11
CA THR A 110 -1.95 9.77 11.27
C THR A 110 -1.56 9.19 9.92
N LEU A 111 -2.48 8.42 9.33
CA LEU A 111 -2.33 7.79 8.02
C LEU A 111 -3.25 8.47 7.02
N LEU A 112 -2.69 8.85 5.88
CA LEU A 112 -3.45 9.34 4.73
C LEU A 112 -3.28 8.36 3.56
N LEU A 113 -4.33 7.62 3.26
CA LEU A 113 -4.38 6.73 2.10
C LEU A 113 -4.39 7.55 0.79
N LEU A 114 -3.49 7.20 -0.13
CA LEU A 114 -3.41 7.76 -1.47
C LEU A 114 -4.27 6.93 -2.41
N GLY A 115 -5.48 7.43 -2.67
CA GLY A 115 -6.36 6.80 -3.64
C GLY A 115 -7.78 7.36 -3.64
N PRO A 116 -8.64 6.82 -4.51
CA PRO A 116 -9.95 7.39 -4.79
C PRO A 116 -10.90 7.43 -3.58
N SER A 117 -10.68 6.58 -2.56
CA SER A 117 -11.48 6.60 -1.33
C SER A 117 -11.35 7.90 -0.55
N ASN A 118 -10.24 8.61 -0.73
CA ASN A 118 -9.99 9.93 -0.16
C ASN A 118 -10.13 11.05 -1.21
N GLY A 119 -10.75 10.78 -2.37
CA GLY A 119 -10.84 11.75 -3.46
C GLY A 119 -9.52 12.02 -4.20
N LEU A 120 -8.44 11.35 -3.81
CA LEU A 120 -7.11 11.55 -4.40
C LEU A 120 -6.92 10.69 -5.65
N LEU A 121 -6.56 11.33 -6.76
CA LEU A 121 -6.18 10.67 -8.01
C LEU A 121 -4.67 10.83 -8.28
N PRO A 122 -4.04 9.85 -8.96
CA PRO A 122 -2.63 9.92 -9.34
C PRO A 122 -2.24 11.27 -9.93
N SER A 123 -1.41 12.01 -9.20
CA SER A 123 -1.06 13.39 -9.52
C SER A 123 0.08 13.88 -8.63
N ASN A 124 0.44 15.15 -8.78
CA ASN A 124 1.29 15.88 -7.85
C ASN A 124 0.39 16.71 -6.92
N ILE A 125 0.15 16.24 -5.71
CA ILE A 125 -0.76 16.85 -4.74
C ILE A 125 -0.05 17.97 -3.98
N SER A 126 -0.72 19.12 -3.86
CA SER A 126 -0.27 20.23 -3.03
C SER A 126 -0.66 20.00 -1.58
N MET A 127 0.29 20.16 -0.66
CA MET A 127 0.06 19.97 0.78
C MET A 127 0.61 21.14 1.57
N LYS A 128 -0.11 21.50 2.64
CA LYS A 128 0.28 22.54 3.58
C LYS A 128 0.51 21.96 4.97
N HIS A 129 1.72 22.10 5.48
CA HIS A 129 2.07 21.80 6.87
C HIS A 129 1.78 23.02 7.73
N GLN A 130 0.93 22.83 8.74
CA GLN A 130 0.62 23.82 9.76
C GLN A 130 1.26 23.42 11.09
N ILE A 131 1.87 24.39 11.76
CA ILE A 131 2.40 24.27 13.12
C ILE A 131 1.68 25.30 13.98
N ASP A 132 0.98 24.84 15.00
CA ASP A 132 0.42 25.72 16.03
C ASP A 132 1.36 25.74 17.23
N VAL A 133 1.96 26.90 17.49
CA VAL A 133 2.81 27.17 18.65
C VAL A 133 2.03 28.09 19.57
N ASN A 134 1.31 27.51 20.54
CA ASN A 134 0.55 28.26 21.55
C ASN A 134 -0.42 29.31 20.96
N GLY A 135 -1.16 28.94 19.93
CA GLY A 135 -2.11 29.79 19.19
C GLY A 135 -1.48 30.60 18.05
N SER A 136 -0.16 30.54 17.85
CA SER A 136 0.51 31.16 16.71
C SER A 136 0.75 30.14 15.61
N MET A 137 0.14 30.38 14.45
CA MET A 137 0.23 29.52 13.29
C MET A 137 1.48 29.81 12.45
N GLN A 138 2.24 28.77 12.12
CA GLN A 138 3.25 28.77 11.09
C GLN A 138 2.84 27.80 9.97
N GLU A 139 3.13 28.16 8.72
CA GLU A 139 2.70 27.38 7.57
C GLU A 139 3.85 27.19 6.58
N SER A 140 3.95 26.00 6.00
CA SER A 140 4.86 25.70 4.90
C SER A 140 4.20 24.76 3.90
N TYR A 141 4.65 24.83 2.64
CA TYR A 141 4.07 24.07 1.54
C TYR A 141 5.04 23.01 1.05
N PHE A 142 4.51 21.88 0.62
CA PHE A 142 5.27 20.79 0.00
C PHE A 142 4.37 20.00 -0.94
N PHE A 143 4.98 19.14 -1.75
CA PHE A 143 4.27 18.36 -2.76
C PHE A 143 4.51 16.86 -2.60
N VAL A 144 3.48 16.07 -2.83
CA VAL A 144 3.56 14.61 -2.87
C VAL A 144 3.05 14.13 -4.21
N SER A 145 3.93 13.47 -4.96
CA SER A 145 3.56 12.81 -6.21
C SER A 145 3.33 11.32 -6.01
N PHE A 146 2.25 10.80 -6.57
CA PHE A 146 1.99 9.35 -6.66
C PHE A 146 1.38 8.99 -8.01
N SER A 147 1.65 7.78 -8.50
CA SER A 147 1.19 7.30 -9.80
C SER A 147 0.08 6.26 -9.69
N GLU A 148 -0.51 5.89 -10.83
CA GLU A 148 -1.38 4.73 -10.91
C GLU A 148 -0.58 3.46 -10.56
N ASP A 149 -1.24 2.52 -9.91
CA ASP A 149 -0.67 1.21 -9.64
C ASP A 149 -0.85 0.31 -10.87
N ASN A 150 0.20 0.23 -11.70
CA ASN A 150 0.15 -0.51 -12.96
C ASN A 150 0.75 -1.91 -12.79
N HIS A 151 -0.10 -2.93 -12.95
CA HIS A 151 0.32 -4.33 -13.00
C HIS A 151 0.38 -4.81 -14.46
N ILE A 152 1.57 -4.78 -15.06
CA ILE A 152 1.79 -5.45 -16.34
C ILE A 152 1.90 -6.95 -16.07
N SER A 153 0.84 -7.70 -16.39
CA SER A 153 0.89 -9.16 -16.41
C SER A 153 1.86 -9.60 -17.52
N GLY A 154 3.08 -10.00 -17.15
CA GLY A 154 4.08 -10.51 -18.09
C GLY A 154 5.49 -9.94 -17.95
N GLN A 155 5.77 -9.06 -16.98
CA GLN A 155 7.16 -8.76 -16.63
C GLN A 155 7.76 -9.94 -15.86
N GLU A 156 8.53 -10.76 -16.57
CA GLU A 156 9.64 -11.49 -15.96
C GLU A 156 10.51 -10.41 -15.31
N LEU A 157 10.38 -10.25 -13.99
CA LEU A 157 11.19 -9.32 -13.22
C LEU A 157 12.66 -9.59 -13.61
N PRO A 158 13.48 -8.57 -13.89
CA PRO A 158 14.90 -8.80 -14.01
C PRO A 158 15.33 -9.32 -12.65
N VAL A 159 15.68 -10.61 -12.59
CA VAL A 159 16.47 -11.16 -11.49
C VAL A 159 17.69 -10.24 -11.41
N GLY A 160 17.66 -9.34 -10.42
CA GLY A 160 18.81 -8.51 -10.10
C GLY A 160 19.95 -9.46 -9.87
N GLY A 161 21.01 -9.32 -10.67
CA GLY A 161 22.09 -10.30 -10.75
C GLY A 161 22.46 -10.79 -9.36
N ASP A 162 22.09 -12.04 -9.09
CA ASP A 162 22.48 -12.74 -7.89
C ASP A 162 24.01 -12.73 -7.91
N GLU A 163 24.64 -12.05 -6.95
CA GLU A 163 25.96 -12.50 -6.57
C GLU A 163 25.80 -13.98 -6.20
N GLU A 164 26.41 -14.81 -7.02
CA GLU A 164 26.30 -16.27 -7.05
C GLU A 164 26.80 -16.86 -5.73
N VAL A 165 25.97 -16.82 -4.69
CA VAL A 165 26.14 -17.66 -3.50
C VAL A 165 25.53 -19.00 -3.85
N ARG A 166 26.40 -19.87 -4.37
CA ARG A 166 26.17 -21.27 -4.69
C ARG A 166 25.48 -22.02 -3.54
N GLY A 167 24.15 -22.11 -3.60
CA GLY A 167 23.31 -23.02 -2.84
C GLY A 167 22.73 -24.10 -3.78
N GLU A 168 22.80 -25.37 -3.37
CA GLU A 168 22.51 -26.55 -4.19
C GLU A 168 21.12 -26.55 -4.87
N THR A 169 21.12 -26.81 -6.17
CA THR A 169 20.00 -26.69 -7.13
C THR A 169 19.15 -27.96 -7.29
N ASN A 170 18.89 -28.72 -6.21
CA ASN A 170 18.16 -29.99 -6.34
C ASN A 170 16.63 -29.88 -6.22
N ASP A 171 16.10 -28.98 -5.41
CA ASP A 171 14.67 -29.06 -5.02
C ASP A 171 13.70 -28.47 -6.05
N GLU A 172 14.05 -27.36 -6.70
CA GLU A 172 13.20 -26.72 -7.72
C GLU A 172 12.97 -27.60 -8.95
N SER A 173 14.02 -28.31 -9.39
CA SER A 173 13.93 -29.24 -10.53
C SER A 173 13.08 -30.47 -10.20
N LEU A 174 13.19 -30.95 -8.96
CA LEU A 174 12.43 -32.09 -8.45
C LEU A 174 10.94 -31.74 -8.29
N LEU A 175 10.63 -30.58 -7.70
CA LEU A 175 9.26 -30.10 -7.54
C LEU A 175 8.55 -29.90 -8.88
N ARG A 176 9.24 -29.29 -9.86
CA ARG A 176 8.72 -29.12 -11.23
C ARG A 176 8.47 -30.48 -11.91
N PHE A 177 9.40 -31.43 -11.73
CA PHE A 177 9.23 -32.77 -12.27
C PHE A 177 8.06 -33.52 -11.63
N VAL A 178 7.89 -33.43 -10.30
CA VAL A 178 6.77 -34.06 -9.57
C VAL A 178 5.42 -33.48 -10.01
N LEU A 179 5.33 -32.16 -10.21
CA LEU A 179 4.14 -31.50 -10.71
C LEU A 179 3.74 -32.01 -12.12
N LEU A 180 4.70 -32.09 -13.04
CA LEU A 180 4.45 -32.59 -14.39
C LEU A 180 4.01 -34.06 -14.39
N MET A 181 4.65 -34.91 -13.58
CA MET A 181 4.29 -36.32 -13.48
C MET A 181 2.91 -36.53 -12.82
N SER A 182 2.54 -35.70 -11.85
CA SER A 182 1.21 -35.71 -11.22
C SER A 182 0.10 -35.40 -12.23
N LEU A 183 0.29 -34.37 -13.07
CA LEU A 183 -0.67 -34.00 -14.12
C LEU A 183 -0.87 -35.12 -15.14
N VAL A 184 0.21 -35.79 -15.55
CA VAL A 184 0.13 -36.94 -16.46
C VAL A 184 -0.65 -38.09 -15.80
N GLY A 185 -0.38 -38.39 -14.52
CA GLY A 185 -1.11 -39.41 -13.77
C GLY A 185 -2.62 -39.16 -13.72
N ILE A 186 -3.03 -37.91 -13.49
CA ILE A 186 -4.44 -37.52 -13.45
C ILE A 186 -5.11 -37.71 -14.82
N VAL A 187 -4.44 -37.34 -15.92
CA VAL A 187 -4.94 -37.52 -17.30
C VAL A 187 -5.16 -39.00 -17.65
N PHE A 188 -4.30 -39.90 -17.16
CA PHE A 188 -4.44 -41.33 -17.41
C PHE A 188 -5.46 -42.03 -16.50
N LEU A 189 -5.66 -41.56 -15.26
CA LEU A 189 -6.56 -42.17 -14.29
C LEU A 189 -8.01 -41.67 -14.42
N LEU A 190 -8.23 -40.41 -14.82
CA LEU A 190 -9.56 -39.81 -14.98
C LEU A 190 -10.49 -40.62 -15.92
N PRO A 191 -10.05 -41.08 -17.11
CA PRO A 191 -10.89 -41.88 -18.00
C PRO A 191 -11.28 -43.23 -17.40
N LYS A 192 -10.39 -43.83 -16.60
CA LYS A 192 -10.59 -45.14 -15.94
C LYS A 192 -11.60 -45.03 -14.80
N LEU A 193 -11.57 -43.94 -14.04
CA LEU A 193 -12.54 -43.68 -12.98
C LEU A 193 -13.93 -43.33 -13.52
N LEU A 194 -14.00 -42.59 -14.64
CA LEU A 194 -15.25 -42.25 -15.32
C LEU A 194 -15.86 -43.45 -16.07
N SER A 195 -15.05 -44.46 -16.43
CA SER A 195 -15.51 -45.73 -17.02
C SER A 195 -15.93 -46.77 -15.97
N SER A 196 -15.63 -46.54 -14.69
CA SER A 196 -15.96 -47.46 -13.58
C SER A 196 -17.31 -47.13 -12.93
N GLN A 197 -18.28 -46.70 -13.74
CA GLN A 197 -19.71 -46.75 -13.41
C GLN A 197 -20.43 -47.49 -14.54
N VAL A 198 -20.30 -48.82 -14.51
CA VAL A 198 -21.34 -49.76 -14.92
C VAL A 198 -21.62 -50.63 -13.71
#